data_AF-A0A1S6IYL6-F1
#
_entry.id   AF-A0A1S6IYL6-F1
#
_cell.length_a   1.000
_cell.length_b   1.000
_cell.length_c   1.000
_cell.angle_alpha   90.00
_cell.angle_beta   90.00
_cell.angle_gamma   90.00
#
_symmetry.space_group_name_H-M   'P 1'
#
loop_
_entity.id
_entity.type
_entity.pdbx_description
1 polymer ?
#
loop_
_entity_poly.entity_id
_entity_poly.type
_entity_poly.pdbx_seq_one_letter_code
_entity_poly.pdbx_strand_id
1 'polypeptide(L)'
;MQKQVVFPEFLGESEIAVVVVIPSLKEDISELFARFHAGEEIDYWFSWDLVVTNTAEYLVVLEINWEIEEGIIVAFSSEMWEFIHLIAQRENLVLLGDWNQLEEGAPLLVEQEGEYKPFALLIRDVHLGLEKLYHHVKELVEVNQDIEELAKLKLILEGAKSNTTTYH
;
A
#
# COMPACT_ATOMS: atom_id res chain seq x y z
N MET A 1 -3.41 -14.20 -16.61
CA MET A 1 -4.10 -12.98 -16.16
C MET A 1 -3.04 -11.99 -15.74
N GLN A 2 -3.19 -10.72 -16.14
CA GLN A 2 -2.22 -9.65 -15.85
C GLN A 2 -2.76 -8.88 -14.65
N LYS A 3 -2.01 -8.84 -13.55
CA LYS A 3 -2.42 -8.11 -12.34
C LYS A 3 -2.58 -6.63 -12.64
N GLN A 4 -3.60 -6.02 -12.05
CA GLN A 4 -3.85 -4.61 -12.21
C GLN A 4 -2.80 -3.79 -11.45
N VAL A 5 -2.16 -2.86 -12.16
CA VAL A 5 -1.29 -1.85 -11.54
C VAL A 5 -2.13 -0.61 -11.27
N VAL A 6 -2.14 -0.18 -10.03
CA VAL A 6 -2.88 0.98 -9.55
C VAL A 6 -1.95 1.98 -8.89
N PHE A 7 -2.27 3.27 -9.03
CA PHE A 7 -1.52 4.36 -8.43
C PHE A 7 -2.39 5.03 -7.36
N PRO A 8 -1.86 5.24 -6.15
CA PRO A 8 -2.56 6.03 -5.14
C PRO A 8 -2.88 7.44 -5.66
N GLU A 9 -4.14 7.85 -5.53
CA GLU A 9 -4.54 9.25 -5.72
C GLU A 9 -4.29 10.08 -4.45
N PHE A 10 -4.38 9.42 -3.29
CA PHE A 10 -4.12 10.04 -2.01
C PHE A 10 -3.44 9.06 -1.04
N LEU A 11 -2.56 9.63 -0.22
CA LEU A 11 -1.90 8.95 0.89
C LEU A 11 -2.08 9.80 2.15
N GLY A 12 -2.57 9.18 3.22
CA GLY A 12 -2.74 9.80 4.52
C GLY A 12 -2.35 8.88 5.65
N GLU A 13 -2.49 9.38 6.87
CA GLU A 13 -2.06 8.70 8.08
C GLU A 13 -3.17 8.74 9.12
N SER A 14 -3.38 7.62 9.79
CA SER A 14 -4.19 7.52 11.00
C SER A 14 -3.32 7.03 12.16
N GLU A 15 -3.88 6.96 13.37
CA GLU A 15 -3.14 6.47 14.55
C GLU A 15 -2.60 5.05 14.38
N ILE A 16 -3.28 4.20 13.58
CA ILE A 16 -3.00 2.77 13.51
C ILE A 16 -2.61 2.26 12.12
N ALA A 17 -2.75 3.08 11.07
CA ALA A 17 -2.52 2.66 9.69
C ALA A 17 -2.22 3.84 8.76
N VAL A 18 -1.49 3.56 7.68
CA VAL A 18 -1.43 4.45 6.51
C VAL A 18 -2.65 4.20 5.65
N VAL A 19 -3.30 5.27 5.22
CA VAL A 19 -4.49 5.22 4.37
C VAL A 19 -4.09 5.51 2.93
N VAL A 20 -4.41 4.60 2.03
CA VAL A 20 -4.12 4.71 0.60
C VAL A 20 -5.45 4.70 -0.13
N VAL A 21 -5.71 5.73 -0.93
CA VAL A 21 -6.96 5.83 -1.67
C VAL A 21 -6.72 5.65 -3.14
N ILE A 22 -7.46 4.69 -3.71
CA ILE A 22 -7.34 4.24 -5.08
C ILE A 22 -8.77 4.07 -5.62
N PRO A 23 -9.39 5.14 -6.14
CA PRO A 23 -10.80 5.11 -6.54
C PRO A 23 -11.14 4.05 -7.60
N SER A 24 -10.18 3.73 -8.48
CA SER A 24 -10.36 2.67 -9.48
C SER A 24 -10.67 1.31 -8.86
N LEU A 25 -10.17 1.02 -7.64
CA LEU A 25 -10.42 -0.24 -6.96
C LEU A 25 -11.89 -0.46 -6.60
N LYS A 26 -12.71 0.60 -6.50
CA LYS A 26 -14.11 0.47 -6.08
C LYS A 26 -14.89 -0.51 -6.94
N GLU A 27 -14.69 -0.46 -8.25
CA GLU A 27 -15.37 -1.35 -9.20
C GLU A 27 -14.61 -2.67 -9.32
N ASP A 28 -13.29 -2.59 -9.45
CA ASP A 28 -12.42 -3.74 -9.80
C ASP A 28 -12.33 -4.81 -8.71
N ILE A 29 -12.43 -4.44 -7.43
CA ILE A 29 -12.39 -5.38 -6.29
C ILE A 29 -13.64 -5.27 -5.41
N SER A 30 -14.76 -4.83 -5.98
CA SER A 30 -16.06 -4.69 -5.30
C SER A 30 -16.52 -5.97 -4.58
N GLU A 31 -16.32 -7.13 -5.19
CA GLU A 31 -16.64 -8.43 -4.60
C GLU A 31 -15.78 -8.73 -3.37
N LEU A 32 -14.48 -8.45 -3.44
CA LEU A 32 -13.56 -8.61 -2.31
C LEU A 32 -13.99 -7.74 -1.13
N PHE A 33 -14.34 -6.47 -1.37
CA PHE A 33 -14.89 -5.60 -0.32
C PHE A 33 -16.16 -6.19 0.30
N ALA A 34 -17.10 -6.68 -0.52
CA ALA A 34 -18.36 -7.24 -0.03
C ALA A 34 -18.14 -8.46 0.87
N ARG A 35 -17.18 -9.31 0.53
CA ARG A 35 -16.82 -10.52 1.30
C ARG A 35 -16.13 -10.18 2.62
N PHE A 36 -15.17 -9.24 2.62
CA PHE A 36 -14.58 -8.72 3.85
C PHE A 36 -15.64 -8.13 4.79
N HIS A 37 -16.63 -7.39 4.25
CA HIS A 37 -17.76 -6.87 5.04
C HIS A 37 -18.72 -7.94 5.55
N ALA A 38 -18.82 -9.07 4.85
CA ALA A 38 -19.60 -10.21 5.33
C ALA A 38 -18.90 -10.95 6.48
N GLY A 39 -17.70 -10.51 6.88
CA GLY A 39 -16.89 -11.16 7.91
C GLY A 39 -16.23 -12.45 7.42
N GLU A 40 -16.09 -12.63 6.11
CA GLU A 40 -15.39 -13.76 5.55
C GLU A 40 -13.88 -13.64 5.83
N GLU A 41 -13.28 -14.73 6.27
CA GLU A 41 -11.83 -14.82 6.41
C GLU A 41 -11.23 -15.07 5.02
N ILE A 42 -10.52 -14.06 4.50
CA ILE A 42 -9.87 -14.13 3.20
C ILE A 42 -8.37 -14.07 3.43
N ASP A 43 -7.69 -15.17 3.11
CA ASP A 43 -6.24 -15.24 3.17
C ASP A 43 -5.62 -14.34 2.09
N TYR A 44 -4.60 -13.60 2.50
CA TYR A 44 -3.86 -12.70 1.64
C TYR A 44 -2.35 -12.77 1.92
N TRP A 45 -1.56 -12.45 0.91
CA TRP A 45 -0.11 -12.29 1.04
C TRP A 45 0.36 -11.13 0.19
N PHE A 46 1.49 -10.54 0.58
CA PHE A 46 2.03 -9.39 -0.11
C PHE A 46 3.55 -9.43 -0.23
N SER A 47 4.08 -8.67 -1.17
CA SER A 47 5.51 -8.48 -1.36
C SER A 47 5.83 -7.07 -1.85
N TRP A 48 6.96 -6.57 -1.37
CA TRP A 48 7.55 -5.32 -1.83
C TRP A 48 8.61 -5.59 -2.88
N ASP A 49 8.64 -4.76 -3.92
CA ASP A 49 9.71 -4.77 -4.91
C ASP A 49 9.99 -3.37 -5.46
N LEU A 50 11.10 -3.25 -6.20
CA LEU A 50 11.47 -2.06 -6.96
C LEU A 50 11.43 -2.41 -8.44
N VAL A 51 10.63 -1.69 -9.21
CA VAL A 51 10.56 -1.86 -10.67
C VAL A 51 11.05 -0.60 -11.39
N VAL A 52 11.64 -0.79 -12.56
CA VAL A 52 12.04 0.29 -13.46
C VAL A 52 11.06 0.31 -14.63
N THR A 53 10.45 1.46 -14.88
CA THR A 53 9.54 1.63 -16.01
C THR A 53 10.30 1.75 -17.33
N ASN A 54 9.57 1.69 -18.44
CA ASN A 54 10.14 1.94 -19.77
C ASN A 54 10.65 3.39 -19.93
N THR A 55 10.23 4.31 -19.05
CA THR A 55 10.70 5.71 -18.99
C THR A 55 11.91 5.88 -18.07
N ALA A 56 12.50 4.77 -17.58
CA ALA A 56 13.61 4.74 -16.63
C ALA A 56 13.28 5.35 -15.25
N GLU A 57 12.00 5.36 -14.87
CA GLU A 57 11.55 5.79 -13.55
C GLU A 57 11.51 4.60 -12.60
N TYR A 58 11.94 4.81 -11.36
CA TYR A 58 11.85 3.80 -10.30
C TYR A 58 10.50 3.90 -9.59
N LEU A 59 9.80 2.77 -9.48
CA LEU A 59 8.58 2.64 -8.69
C LEU A 59 8.79 1.59 -7.62
N VAL A 60 8.44 1.92 -6.38
CA VAL A 60 8.28 0.90 -5.34
C VAL A 60 6.89 0.31 -5.50
N VAL A 61 6.80 -1.01 -5.56
CA VAL A 61 5.53 -1.71 -5.72
C VAL A 61 5.22 -2.55 -4.50
N LEU A 62 3.97 -2.48 -4.05
CA LEU A 62 3.37 -3.41 -3.11
C LEU A 62 2.39 -4.30 -3.89
N GLU A 63 2.80 -5.53 -4.11
CA GLU A 63 1.95 -6.54 -4.73
C GLU A 63 1.16 -7.27 -3.65
N ILE A 64 -0.16 -7.23 -3.72
CA ILE A 64 -1.08 -7.84 -2.76
C ILE A 64 -1.90 -8.89 -3.50
N ASN A 65 -1.97 -10.08 -2.92
CA ASN A 65 -2.63 -11.23 -3.52
C ASN A 65 -3.63 -11.82 -2.54
N TRP A 66 -4.64 -12.46 -3.12
CA TRP A 66 -5.74 -13.09 -2.42
C TRP A 66 -5.81 -14.56 -2.87
N GLU A 67 -6.40 -15.41 -2.05
CA GLU A 67 -6.57 -16.83 -2.42
C GLU A 67 -7.45 -17.00 -3.67
N ILE A 68 -8.49 -16.18 -3.82
CA ILE A 68 -9.60 -16.43 -4.75
C ILE A 68 -9.69 -15.38 -5.87
N GLU A 69 -9.24 -14.16 -5.62
CA GLU A 69 -9.38 -13.01 -6.53
C GLU A 69 -8.06 -12.63 -7.20
N GLU A 70 -8.16 -11.82 -8.27
CA GLU A 70 -6.96 -11.21 -8.86
C GLU A 70 -6.25 -10.29 -7.87
N GLY A 71 -4.93 -10.47 -7.75
CA GLY A 71 -4.08 -9.59 -6.95
C GLY A 71 -3.94 -8.20 -7.56
N ILE A 72 -3.63 -7.23 -6.71
CA ILE A 72 -3.42 -5.83 -7.07
C ILE A 72 -1.95 -5.45 -6.87
N ILE A 73 -1.43 -4.55 -7.71
CA ILE A 73 -0.10 -3.97 -7.56
C ILE A 73 -0.28 -2.48 -7.30
N VAL A 74 0.02 -2.04 -6.08
CA VAL A 74 0.03 -0.63 -5.71
C VAL A 74 1.41 -0.06 -6.00
N ALA A 75 1.50 0.90 -6.93
CA ALA A 75 2.75 1.52 -7.35
C ALA A 75 2.94 2.90 -6.71
N PHE A 76 4.07 3.07 -6.00
CA PHE A 76 4.48 4.30 -5.35
C PHE A 76 5.60 4.97 -6.16
N SER A 77 5.32 6.17 -6.68
CA SER A 77 6.32 7.00 -7.34
C SER A 77 7.35 7.54 -6.35
N SER A 78 8.46 8.08 -6.86
CA SER A 78 9.54 8.66 -6.05
C SER A 78 9.09 9.82 -5.15
N GLU A 79 8.01 10.51 -5.53
CA GLU A 79 7.34 11.56 -4.74
C GLU A 79 6.58 10.98 -3.54
N MET A 80 6.13 9.74 -3.64
CA MET A 80 5.34 9.04 -2.61
C MET A 80 6.20 8.22 -1.63
N TRP A 81 7.50 8.08 -1.85
CA TRP A 81 8.33 7.20 -1.03
C TRP A 81 8.44 7.60 0.45
N GLU A 82 8.24 8.87 0.79
CA GLU A 82 8.20 9.30 2.20
C GLU A 82 7.10 8.56 2.99
N PHE A 83 6.02 8.12 2.31
CA PHE A 83 4.97 7.32 2.94
C PHE A 83 5.40 5.88 3.21
N ILE A 84 6.43 5.35 2.55
CA ILE A 84 6.97 4.01 2.87
C ILE A 84 7.51 4.00 4.30
N HIS A 85 8.13 5.10 4.73
CA HIS A 85 8.57 5.24 6.12
C HIS A 85 7.37 5.22 7.08
N LEU A 86 6.27 5.91 6.75
CA LEU A 86 5.05 5.89 7.55
C LEU A 86 4.41 4.49 7.60
N ILE A 87 4.42 3.77 6.48
CA ILE A 87 3.94 2.38 6.39
C ILE A 87 4.76 1.48 7.33
N ALA A 88 6.08 1.66 7.38
CA ALA A 88 6.93 0.95 8.31
C ALA A 88 6.64 1.26 9.78
N GLN A 89 6.24 2.50 10.10
CA GLN A 89 5.91 2.91 11.47
C GLN A 89 4.52 2.49 11.93
N ARG A 90 3.53 2.54 11.04
CA ARG A 90 2.13 2.22 11.36
C ARG A 90 1.84 0.73 11.21
N GLU A 91 2.72 0.01 10.51
CA GLU A 91 2.70 -1.42 10.25
C GLU A 91 1.48 -1.92 9.45
N ASN A 92 0.39 -1.16 9.41
CA ASN A 92 -0.85 -1.49 8.73
C ASN A 92 -1.14 -0.52 7.59
N LEU A 93 -1.81 -1.03 6.56
CA LEU A 93 -2.32 -0.27 5.42
C LEU A 93 -3.84 -0.38 5.36
N VAL A 94 -4.52 0.71 5.08
CA VAL A 94 -5.93 0.69 4.68
C VAL A 94 -6.01 1.10 3.21
N LEU A 95 -6.51 0.21 2.36
CA LEU A 95 -6.85 0.52 0.99
C LEU A 95 -8.30 1.00 0.93
N LEU A 96 -8.54 2.20 0.43
CA LEU A 96 -9.89 2.74 0.23
C LEU A 96 -10.20 2.90 -1.26
N GLY A 97 -11.38 2.44 -1.66
CA GLY A 97 -11.92 2.64 -3.00
C GLY A 97 -12.64 3.97 -3.20
N ASP A 98 -12.82 4.82 -2.18
CA ASP A 98 -13.54 6.09 -2.34
C ASP A 98 -13.16 7.11 -1.25
N TRP A 99 -12.94 8.36 -1.66
CA TRP A 99 -12.61 9.49 -0.78
C TRP A 99 -13.81 9.97 0.05
N ASN A 100 -15.02 9.81 -0.48
CA ASN A 100 -16.26 10.27 0.17
C ASN A 100 -16.54 9.55 1.50
N GLN A 101 -15.76 8.51 1.82
CA GLN A 101 -15.85 7.76 3.07
C GLN A 101 -15.04 8.38 4.21
N LEU A 102 -14.20 9.38 3.94
CA LEU A 102 -13.30 10.02 4.91
C LEU A 102 -13.73 11.44 5.30
N GLU A 103 -14.74 12.04 4.65
CA GLU A 103 -15.20 13.38 5.02
C GLU A 103 -16.05 13.34 6.29
N GLU A 104 -15.59 14.03 7.35
CA GLU A 104 -16.44 14.36 8.50
C GLU A 104 -17.64 15.19 8.01
N GLY A 105 -18.84 14.58 8.07
CA GLY A 105 -20.06 15.22 7.61
C GLY A 105 -20.45 14.88 6.17
N ALA A 106 -19.81 13.90 5.53
CA ALA A 106 -20.39 13.25 4.36
C ALA A 106 -21.84 12.88 4.72
N PRO A 107 -22.85 13.23 3.91
CA PRO A 107 -24.20 12.80 4.20
C PRO A 107 -24.13 11.28 4.30
N LEU A 108 -24.43 10.77 5.49
CA LEU A 108 -24.93 9.42 5.66
C LEU A 108 -26.19 9.39 4.79
N LEU A 109 -26.02 9.16 3.49
CA LEU A 109 -27.06 8.59 2.66
C LEU A 109 -27.20 7.19 3.24
N VAL A 110 -27.97 7.16 4.32
CA VAL A 110 -28.72 6.02 4.80
C VAL A 110 -29.50 5.57 3.57
N GLU A 111 -28.87 4.76 2.73
CA GLU A 111 -29.61 3.84 1.92
C GLU A 111 -30.43 3.03 2.92
N GLN A 112 -31.74 3.18 2.73
CA GLN A 112 -32.78 2.68 3.59
C GLN A 112 -32.45 1.23 3.98
N GLU A 113 -32.29 0.99 5.29
CA GLU A 113 -32.13 -0.34 5.89
C GLU A 113 -30.81 -1.12 5.65
N GLY A 114 -29.69 -0.46 5.36
CA GLY A 114 -28.37 -1.09 5.27
C GLY A 114 -27.34 -0.62 6.30
N GLU A 115 -26.50 -1.53 6.82
CA GLU A 115 -25.26 -1.17 7.52
C GLU A 115 -24.32 -0.41 6.57
N TYR A 116 -23.69 0.66 7.03
CA TYR A 116 -22.68 1.40 6.27
C TYR A 116 -21.46 0.48 6.00
N LYS A 117 -21.17 0.21 4.73
CA LYS A 117 -20.08 -0.67 4.28
C LYS A 117 -19.02 0.13 3.52
N PRO A 118 -18.01 0.68 4.21
CA PRO A 118 -16.96 1.45 3.55
C PRO A 118 -16.15 0.53 2.62
N PHE A 119 -15.91 0.88 1.35
CA PHE A 119 -14.98 0.15 0.47
C PHE A 119 -13.54 0.27 0.99
N ALA A 120 -13.22 -0.48 2.05
CA ALA A 120 -11.98 -0.45 2.81
C ALA A 120 -11.44 -1.86 3.03
N LEU A 121 -10.13 -2.06 2.81
CA LEU A 121 -9.41 -3.29 3.15
C LEU A 121 -8.26 -2.97 4.09
N LEU A 122 -8.23 -3.64 5.24
CA LEU A 122 -7.12 -3.55 6.19
C LEU A 122 -6.09 -4.64 5.88
N ILE A 123 -4.88 -4.23 5.53
CA ILE A 123 -3.72 -5.10 5.35
C ILE A 123 -2.83 -4.91 6.56
N ARG A 124 -2.76 -5.94 7.40
CA ARG A 124 -1.92 -5.96 8.60
C ARG A 124 -0.49 -6.31 8.27
N ASP A 125 0.42 -5.82 9.11
CA ASP A 125 1.86 -6.12 9.08
C ASP A 125 2.49 -5.88 7.70
N VAL A 126 1.95 -4.92 6.93
CA VAL A 126 2.34 -4.62 5.56
C VAL A 126 3.82 -4.20 5.45
N HIS A 127 4.44 -3.78 6.55
CA HIS A 127 5.87 -3.47 6.61
C HIS A 127 6.76 -4.71 6.40
N LEU A 128 6.23 -5.92 6.58
CA LEU A 128 6.95 -7.17 6.34
C LEU A 128 7.40 -7.24 4.87
N GLY A 129 8.68 -7.52 4.64
CA GLY A 129 9.27 -7.54 3.30
C GLY A 129 9.94 -6.23 2.87
N LEU A 130 9.75 -5.11 3.58
CA LEU A 130 10.55 -3.89 3.36
C LEU A 130 12.05 -4.13 3.58
N GLU A 131 12.40 -5.08 4.45
CA GLU A 131 13.76 -5.58 4.66
C GLU A 131 14.40 -6.11 3.37
N LYS A 132 13.66 -6.94 2.64
CA LYS A 132 14.10 -7.52 1.38
C LYS A 132 14.26 -6.42 0.33
N LEU A 133 13.30 -5.48 0.27
CA LEU A 133 13.39 -4.31 -0.60
C LEU A 133 14.64 -3.47 -0.28
N TYR A 134 14.92 -3.21 0.99
CA TYR A 134 16.12 -2.49 1.42
C TYR A 134 17.40 -3.16 0.93
N HIS A 135 17.51 -4.48 1.10
CA HIS A 135 18.68 -5.22 0.63
C HIS A 135 18.84 -5.14 -0.89
N HIS A 136 17.74 -5.30 -1.64
CA HIS A 136 17.74 -5.16 -3.09
C HIS A 136 18.18 -3.74 -3.51
N VAL A 137 17.61 -2.69 -2.92
CA VAL A 137 17.97 -1.29 -3.21
C VAL A 137 19.43 -1.02 -2.86
N LYS A 138 19.93 -1.56 -1.74
CA LYS A 138 21.33 -1.39 -1.34
C LYS A 138 22.30 -1.95 -2.39
N GLU A 139 22.03 -3.16 -2.89
CA GLU A 139 22.84 -3.77 -3.96
C GLU A 139 22.80 -2.91 -5.24
N LEU A 140 21.62 -2.40 -5.61
CA LEU A 140 21.48 -1.52 -6.78
C LEU A 140 22.25 -0.21 -6.63
N VAL A 141 22.26 0.41 -5.45
CA VAL A 141 23.05 1.64 -5.19
C VAL A 141 24.55 1.38 -5.32
N GLU A 142 25.05 0.23 -4.87
CA GLU A 142 26.47 -0.12 -4.98
C GLU A 142 26.95 -0.21 -6.43
N VAL A 143 26.07 -0.70 -7.32
CA VAL A 143 26.32 -0.82 -8.76
C VAL A 143 26.04 0.49 -9.51
N ASN A 144 25.08 1.29 -9.07
CA ASN A 144 24.60 2.50 -9.74
C ASN A 144 24.79 3.75 -8.87
N GLN A 145 26.04 4.05 -8.53
CA GLN A 145 26.41 5.06 -7.53
C GLN A 145 25.97 6.49 -7.89
N ASP A 146 25.72 6.76 -9.17
CA ASP A 146 25.36 8.09 -9.67
C ASP A 146 23.83 8.34 -9.72
N ILE A 147 23.01 7.35 -9.35
CA ILE A 147 21.55 7.49 -9.38
C ILE A 147 21.06 8.02 -8.03
N GLU A 148 20.79 9.32 -7.98
CA GLU A 148 20.32 10.03 -6.77
C GLU A 148 19.03 9.43 -6.18
N GLU A 149 18.11 8.97 -7.04
CA GLU A 149 16.83 8.39 -6.61
C GLU A 149 17.03 7.10 -5.79
N LEU A 150 17.93 6.22 -6.23
CA LEU A 150 18.25 4.99 -5.50
C LEU A 150 18.93 5.31 -4.16
N ALA A 151 19.80 6.31 -4.12
CA ALA A 151 20.42 6.77 -2.88
C ALA A 151 19.38 7.34 -1.90
N LYS A 152 18.41 8.13 -2.39
CA LYS A 152 17.29 8.65 -1.60
C LYS A 152 16.44 7.50 -1.04
N LEU A 153 16.03 6.55 -1.88
CA LEU A 153 15.22 5.41 -1.47
C LEU A 153 15.92 4.58 -0.39
N LYS A 154 17.22 4.33 -0.55
CA LYS A 154 18.02 3.62 0.46
C LYS A 154 17.94 4.29 1.82
N LEU A 155 18.05 5.62 1.89
CA LEU A 155 17.97 6.37 3.16
C LEU A 155 16.57 6.27 3.79
N ILE A 156 15.51 6.35 3.00
CA ILE A 156 14.12 6.19 3.46
C ILE A 156 13.94 4.80 4.09
N LEU A 157 14.38 3.76 3.39
CA LEU A 157 14.27 2.36 3.84
C LEU A 157 15.17 2.06 5.05
N GLU A 158 16.35 2.69 5.14
CA GLU A 158 17.22 2.59 6.32
C GLU A 158 16.56 3.20 7.56
N GLY A 159 15.94 4.37 7.42
CA GLY A 159 15.17 5.02 8.50
C GLY A 159 13.96 4.19 8.94
N ALA A 160 13.28 3.52 8.01
CA ALA A 160 12.19 2.59 8.30
C ALA A 160 12.66 1.41 9.19
N LYS A 161 13.87 0.90 8.94
CA LYS A 161 14.49 -0.22 9.66
C LYS A 161 14.83 0.08 11.12
N SER A 162 15.36 1.27 11.38
CA SER A 162 15.82 1.66 12.73
C SER A 162 14.69 1.66 13.77
N ASN A 163 13.45 1.88 13.34
CA ASN A 163 12.29 1.94 14.23
C ASN A 163 11.68 0.57 14.55
N THR A 164 11.93 -0.46 13.75
CA THR A 164 11.46 -1.83 14.01
C THR A 164 12.27 -2.53 15.10
N THR A 165 13.39 -1.93 15.55
CA THR A 165 14.22 -2.45 16.64
C THR A 165 13.63 -2.06 18.01
N THR A 166 12.42 -2.53 18.31
CA THR A 166 11.89 -2.41 19.67
C THR A 166 12.45 -3.57 20.49
N TYR A 167 13.27 -3.26 21.49
CA TYR A 167 13.80 -4.25 22.44
C TYR A 167 12.65 -5.02 23.10
N HIS A 168 12.60 -6.34 22.89
CA HIS A 168 11.84 -7.27 23.72
C HIS A 168 12.49 -7.43 25.10
#